data_AF-A0A1B6F495-F1
#
_entry.id   AF-A0A1B6F495-F1
#
_cell.length_a   1.000
_cell.length_b   1.000
_cell.length_c   1.000
_cell.angle_alpha   90.00
_cell.angle_beta   90.00
_cell.angle_gamma   90.00
#
_symmetry.space_group_name_H-M   'P 1'
#
loop_
_entity.id
_entity.type
_entity.pdbx_description
1 polymer ?
#
loop_
_entity_poly.entity_id
_entity_poly.type
_entity_poly.pdbx_seq_one_letter_code
_entity_poly.pdbx_strand_id
1 'polypeptide(L)'
;PPSFSTLNPNSALRLERGATVVVAMDHSVVLQLPRGNLETVEPRALTLVTAGKLLDMGEFKAVAQLLRRQRINLNLCVDHNPPAFLLSVHRFVAQVHDPQWLSVFLAELTEEDVTRTIYSGSYKQMA
;
A
#
# COMPACT_ATOMS: atom_id res chain seq x y z
N PRO A 1 20.10 12.80 -11.80
CA PRO A 1 19.70 11.85 -10.73
C PRO A 1 18.64 12.47 -9.82
N PRO A 2 17.54 11.75 -9.50
CA PRO A 2 16.59 12.27 -8.51
C PRO A 2 17.29 12.35 -7.15
N SER A 3 17.22 13.52 -6.52
CA SER A 3 17.81 13.76 -5.22
C SER A 3 17.00 13.03 -4.14
N PHE A 4 17.69 12.23 -3.30
CA PHE A 4 17.13 11.48 -2.16
C PHE A 4 16.35 12.35 -1.14
N SER A 5 16.45 13.68 -1.24
CA SER A 5 15.74 14.68 -0.43
C SER A 5 14.23 14.76 -0.66
N THR A 6 13.67 14.00 -1.61
CA THR A 6 12.23 14.02 -1.92
C THR A 6 11.42 12.92 -1.21
N LEU A 7 12.09 12.01 -0.48
CA LEU A 7 11.39 10.95 0.26
C LEU A 7 10.71 11.54 1.50
N ASN A 8 9.39 11.35 1.60
CA ASN A 8 8.63 11.70 2.79
C ASN A 8 9.25 11.01 4.02
N PRO A 9 9.72 11.73 5.06
CA PRO A 9 10.41 11.13 6.19
C PRO A 9 9.56 10.10 6.95
N ASN A 10 8.22 10.18 6.86
CA ASN A 10 7.31 9.17 7.42
C ASN A 10 7.29 7.85 6.61
N SER A 11 7.93 7.80 5.44
CA SER A 11 8.08 6.62 4.60
C SER A 11 9.48 5.98 4.70
N ALA A 12 10.41 6.61 5.41
CA ALA A 12 11.79 6.15 5.51
C ALA A 12 11.95 5.09 6.60
N LEU A 13 12.36 3.88 6.21
CA LEU A 13 12.79 2.84 7.14
C LEU A 13 14.15 3.22 7.71
N ARG A 14 14.26 3.29 9.05
CA ARG A 14 15.56 3.38 9.71
C ARG A 14 16.23 2.01 9.67
N LEU A 15 17.38 1.93 9.01
CA LEU A 15 18.12 0.69 8.81
C LEU A 15 19.55 0.82 9.36
N GLU A 16 20.15 -0.31 9.76
CA GLU A 16 21.56 -0.33 10.16
C GLU A 16 22.47 0.08 8.99
N ARG A 17 23.48 0.91 9.28
CA ARG A 17 24.43 1.36 8.27
C ARG A 17 25.23 0.17 7.75
N GLY A 18 25.21 -0.03 6.43
CA GLY A 18 25.90 -1.14 5.76
C GLY A 18 24.99 -2.32 5.40
N ALA A 19 23.69 -2.25 5.70
CA ALA A 19 22.73 -3.22 5.20
C ALA A 19 22.59 -3.15 3.67
N THR A 20 22.41 -4.30 3.04
CA THR A 20 22.35 -4.44 1.57
C THR A 20 21.07 -5.17 1.14
N VAL A 21 20.54 -4.82 -0.02
CA VAL A 21 19.38 -5.51 -0.60
C VAL A 21 19.85 -6.80 -1.25
N VAL A 22 19.25 -7.92 -0.84
CA VAL A 22 19.52 -9.25 -1.42
C VAL A 22 18.50 -9.57 -2.51
N VAL A 23 17.21 -9.36 -2.22
CA VAL A 23 16.12 -9.60 -3.16
C VAL A 23 14.92 -8.71 -2.84
N ALA A 24 14.21 -8.27 -3.88
CA ALA A 24 12.91 -7.62 -3.76
C ALA A 24 11.82 -8.57 -4.28
N MET A 25 10.73 -8.67 -3.52
CA MET A 25 9.51 -9.42 -3.84
C MET A 25 8.31 -8.48 -3.73
N ASP A 26 7.14 -8.88 -4.25
CA ASP A 26 5.94 -8.04 -4.45
C ASP A 26 5.83 -6.80 -3.54
N HIS A 27 5.67 -7.02 -2.23
CA HIS A 27 5.53 -5.98 -1.20
C HIS A 27 6.65 -6.02 -0.14
N SER A 28 7.71 -6.80 -0.36
CA SER A 28 8.75 -7.04 0.64
C SER A 28 10.16 -7.01 0.05
N VAL A 29 11.14 -6.71 0.89
CA VAL A 29 12.56 -6.73 0.53
C VAL A 29 13.30 -7.52 1.57
N VAL A 30 14.16 -8.43 1.13
CA VAL A 30 15.10 -9.13 2.00
C VAL A 30 16.40 -8.35 2.02
N LEU A 31 16.80 -7.95 3.22
CA LEU A 31 18.00 -7.20 3.51
C LEU A 31 19.01 -8.11 4.22
N GLN A 32 20.27 -8.03 3.83
CA GLN A 32 21.36 -8.56 4.64
C GLN A 32 21.90 -7.45 5.52
N LEU A 33 21.79 -7.63 6.84
CA LEU A 33 22.40 -6.73 7.81
C LEU A 33 23.93 -6.89 7.83
N PRO A 34 24.69 -5.88 8.29
CA PRO A 34 26.16 -5.93 8.36
C PRO A 34 26.71 -7.12 9.15
N ARG A 35 25.92 -7.68 10.08
CA ARG A 35 26.28 -8.82 10.93
C ARG A 35 26.03 -10.18 10.28
N GLY A 36 25.51 -10.21 9.05
CA GLY A 36 25.23 -11.43 8.28
C GLY A 36 23.79 -11.93 8.38
N ASN A 37 22.95 -11.37 9.26
CA ASN A 37 21.54 -11.74 9.38
C ASN A 37 20.75 -11.31 8.14
N LEU A 38 19.77 -12.12 7.73
CA LEU A 38 18.77 -11.75 6.73
C LEU A 38 17.50 -11.27 7.42
N GLU A 39 17.03 -10.09 7.06
CA GLU A 39 15.78 -9.51 7.56
C GLU A 39 14.84 -9.24 6.39
N THR A 40 13.59 -9.65 6.54
CA THR A 40 12.54 -9.29 5.57
C THR A 40 11.81 -8.06 6.09
N VAL A 41 11.78 -7.01 5.27
CA VAL A 41 11.05 -5.77 5.55
C VAL A 41 9.95 -5.59 4.53
N GLU A 42 8.84 -4.97 4.92
CA GLU A 42 7.73 -4.62 4.01
C GLU A 42 7.61 -3.09 3.93
N PRO A 43 8.39 -2.42 3.06
CA PRO A 43 8.33 -0.98 2.93
C PRO A 43 6.94 -0.52 2.48
N ARG A 44 6.40 0.49 3.14
CA ARG A 44 5.04 1.01 2.87
C ARG A 44 4.85 1.40 1.39
N ALA A 45 5.90 1.88 0.71
CA ALA A 45 5.86 2.19 -0.71
C ALA A 45 5.59 0.95 -1.58
N LEU A 46 6.24 -0.19 -1.30
CA LEU A 46 6.02 -1.43 -2.06
C LEU A 46 4.64 -2.04 -1.78
N THR A 47 4.16 -1.91 -0.54
CA THR A 47 2.78 -2.25 -0.18
C THR A 47 1.77 -1.45 -0.99
N LEU A 48 1.98 -0.13 -1.16
CA LEU A 48 1.09 0.72 -1.94
C LEU A 48 1.09 0.36 -3.43
N VAL A 49 2.27 0.05 -4.00
CA VAL A 49 2.38 -0.42 -5.40
C VAL A 49 1.63 -1.74 -5.59
N THR A 50 1.79 -2.68 -4.66
CA THR A 50 1.09 -3.97 -4.70
C THR A 50 -0.43 -3.77 -4.55
N ALA A 51 -0.86 -2.91 -3.64
CA ALA A 51 -2.26 -2.58 -3.45
C ALA A 51 -2.88 -1.98 -4.72
N GLY A 52 -2.20 -1.05 -5.38
CA GLY A 52 -2.64 -0.49 -6.67
C GLY A 52 -2.83 -1.56 -7.73
N LYS A 53 -1.86 -2.45 -7.92
CA LYS A 53 -1.99 -3.58 -8.87
C LYS A 53 -3.19 -4.48 -8.56
N LEU A 54 -3.43 -4.79 -7.28
CA LEU A 54 -4.58 -5.60 -6.88
C LEU A 54 -5.92 -4.89 -7.16
N LEU A 55 -5.95 -3.56 -6.97
CA LEU A 55 -7.12 -2.73 -7.31
C LEU A 55 -7.38 -2.71 -8.81
N ASP A 56 -6.34 -2.54 -9.63
CA ASP A 56 -6.42 -2.59 -11.10
C ASP A 56 -6.95 -3.94 -11.60
N MET A 57 -6.54 -5.05 -10.97
CA MET A 57 -7.02 -6.40 -11.31
C MET A 57 -8.43 -6.72 -10.75
N GLY A 58 -8.95 -5.89 -9.84
CA GLY A 58 -10.22 -6.15 -9.16
C GLY A 58 -10.17 -7.31 -8.16
N GLU A 59 -9.00 -7.55 -7.56
CA GLU A 59 -8.75 -8.53 -6.50
C GLU A 59 -9.05 -7.94 -5.12
N PHE A 60 -10.31 -7.57 -4.90
CA PHE A 60 -10.77 -6.81 -3.74
C PHE A 60 -10.60 -7.54 -2.40
N LYS A 61 -10.73 -8.87 -2.38
CA LYS A 61 -10.46 -9.64 -1.16
C LYS A 61 -8.99 -9.54 -0.74
N ALA A 62 -8.08 -9.67 -1.71
CA ALA A 62 -6.64 -9.61 -1.46
C ALA A 62 -6.23 -8.20 -1.03
N VAL A 63 -6.73 -7.15 -1.68
CA VAL A 63 -6.42 -5.77 -1.28
C VAL A 63 -6.97 -5.46 0.11
N ALA A 64 -8.21 -5.86 0.44
CA ALA A 64 -8.80 -5.62 1.75
C ALA A 64 -7.99 -6.24 2.90
N GLN A 65 -7.44 -7.45 2.69
CA GLN A 65 -6.55 -8.11 3.63
C GLN A 65 -5.21 -7.39 3.75
N LEU A 66 -4.61 -6.99 2.61
CA LEU A 66 -3.33 -6.28 2.58
C LEU A 66 -3.42 -4.94 3.32
N LEU A 67 -4.43 -4.11 3.03
CA LEU A 67 -4.60 -2.80 3.66
C LEU A 67 -4.80 -2.93 5.17
N ARG A 68 -5.61 -3.89 5.61
CA ARG A 68 -5.85 -4.16 7.04
C ARG A 68 -4.57 -4.63 7.74
N ARG A 69 -3.84 -5.57 7.14
CA ARG A 69 -2.59 -6.12 7.71
C ARG A 69 -1.52 -5.04 7.85
N GLN A 70 -1.39 -4.18 6.84
CA GLN A 70 -0.37 -3.15 6.76
C GLN A 70 -0.80 -1.78 7.30
N ARG A 71 -2.02 -1.68 7.86
CA ARG A 71 -2.60 -0.43 8.40
C ARG A 71 -2.48 0.73 7.40
N ILE A 72 -2.86 0.43 6.16
CA ILE A 72 -3.02 1.41 5.08
C ILE A 72 -4.44 1.97 5.17
N ASN A 73 -4.59 3.27 4.90
CA ASN A 73 -5.86 3.96 4.95
C ASN A 73 -6.81 3.34 3.92
N LEU A 74 -8.01 2.97 4.36
CA LEU A 74 -8.98 2.25 3.55
C LEU A 74 -9.63 3.09 2.45
N ASN A 75 -9.55 4.43 2.52
CA ASN A 75 -9.94 5.33 1.41
C ASN A 75 -9.21 4.95 0.11
N LEU A 76 -8.03 4.35 0.19
CA LEU A 76 -7.27 3.90 -0.98
C LEU A 76 -8.07 2.94 -1.90
N CYS A 77 -9.00 2.16 -1.36
CA CYS A 77 -9.89 1.32 -2.18
C CYS A 77 -10.70 2.13 -3.18
N VAL A 78 -11.08 3.36 -2.82
CA VAL A 78 -11.90 4.26 -3.63
C VAL A 78 -11.02 5.23 -4.41
N ASP A 79 -10.10 5.90 -3.73
CA ASP A 79 -9.31 7.02 -4.28
C ASP A 79 -8.35 6.61 -5.39
N HIS A 80 -7.94 5.34 -5.42
CA HIS A 80 -7.06 4.82 -6.46
C HIS A 80 -7.64 5.01 -7.86
N ASN A 81 -8.93 4.70 -8.05
CA ASN A 81 -9.66 4.94 -9.29
C ASN A 81 -11.17 5.00 -9.00
N PRO A 82 -11.70 6.17 -8.58
CA PRO A 82 -13.09 6.28 -8.13
C PRO A 82 -14.12 5.84 -9.18
N PRO A 83 -14.00 6.21 -10.47
CA PRO A 83 -14.92 5.73 -11.50
C PRO A 83 -14.94 4.20 -11.64
N ALA A 84 -13.77 3.55 -11.65
CA ALA A 84 -13.69 2.09 -11.77
C ALA A 84 -14.19 1.37 -10.52
N PHE A 85 -13.92 1.93 -9.33
CA PHE A 85 -14.43 1.40 -8.07
C PHE A 85 -15.96 1.41 -8.05
N LEU A 86 -16.58 2.55 -8.41
CA LEU A 86 -18.05 2.70 -8.45
C LEU A 86 -18.72 1.66 -9.38
N LEU A 87 -18.12 1.39 -10.54
CA LEU A 87 -18.60 0.34 -11.45
C LEU A 87 -18.44 -1.08 -10.87
N SER A 88 -17.48 -1.27 -9.96
CA SER A 88 -17.10 -2.56 -9.41
C SER A 88 -17.58 -2.81 -7.97
N VAL A 89 -18.37 -1.90 -7.37
CA VAL A 89 -18.84 -2.00 -5.97
C VAL A 89 -19.51 -3.35 -5.67
N HIS A 90 -20.34 -3.83 -6.60
CA HIS A 90 -21.00 -5.13 -6.46
C HIS A 90 -20.00 -6.30 -6.32
N ARG A 91 -18.89 -6.27 -7.08
CA ARG A 91 -17.80 -7.24 -6.96
C ARG A 91 -17.02 -7.06 -5.66
N PHE A 92 -16.77 -5.81 -5.26
CA PHE A 92 -16.08 -5.48 -4.02
C PHE A 92 -16.81 -6.08 -2.81
N VAL A 93 -18.12 -5.81 -2.68
CA VAL A 93 -18.93 -6.35 -1.58
C VAL A 93 -18.98 -7.88 -1.62
N ALA A 94 -19.18 -8.47 -2.81
CA ALA A 94 -19.23 -9.91 -2.98
C ALA A 94 -17.91 -10.63 -2.64
N GLN A 95 -16.76 -10.03 -2.96
CA GLN A 95 -15.45 -10.63 -2.69
C GLN A 95 -14.99 -10.45 -1.25
N VAL A 96 -15.21 -9.27 -0.65
CA VAL A 96 -14.83 -9.00 0.74
C VAL A 96 -15.66 -9.86 1.68
N HIS A 97 -16.99 -9.89 1.48
CA HIS A 97 -17.94 -10.78 2.18
C HIS A 97 -17.75 -10.83 3.72
N ASP A 98 -17.36 -9.71 4.32
CA ASP A 98 -17.17 -9.55 5.77
C ASP A 98 -17.93 -8.29 6.22
N PRO A 99 -19.11 -8.43 6.85
CA PRO A 99 -19.92 -7.30 7.30
C PRO A 99 -19.20 -6.39 8.30
N GLN A 100 -18.34 -6.95 9.16
CA GLN A 100 -17.59 -6.18 10.15
C GLN A 100 -16.53 -5.34 9.45
N TRP A 101 -15.81 -5.94 8.51
CA TRP A 101 -14.82 -5.23 7.71
C TRP A 101 -15.48 -4.10 6.90
N LEU A 102 -16.61 -4.38 6.24
CA LEU A 102 -17.35 -3.38 5.46
C LEU A 102 -17.87 -2.23 6.33
N SER A 103 -18.32 -2.53 7.55
CA SER A 103 -18.74 -1.50 8.51
C SER A 103 -17.59 -0.57 8.89
N VAL A 104 -16.40 -1.13 9.15
CA VAL A 104 -15.19 -0.34 9.44
C VAL A 104 -14.79 0.48 8.21
N PHE A 105 -14.79 -0.13 7.03
CA PHE A 105 -14.51 0.57 5.78
C PHE A 105 -15.39 1.81 5.62
N LEU A 106 -16.71 1.65 5.72
CA LEU A 106 -17.65 2.77 5.61
C LEU A 106 -17.47 3.84 6.69
N ALA A 107 -17.12 3.44 7.92
CA ALA A 107 -16.91 4.36 9.03
C ALA A 107 -15.60 5.15 8.91
N GLU A 108 -14.58 4.60 8.25
CA GLU A 108 -13.28 5.24 8.04
C GLU A 108 -13.21 6.08 6.76
N LEU A 109 -14.23 6.00 5.89
CA LEU A 109 -14.27 6.82 4.67
C LEU A 109 -14.32 8.31 5.01
N THR A 110 -13.52 9.09 4.29
CA THR A 110 -13.47 10.56 4.41
C THR A 110 -13.49 11.19 3.01
N GLU A 111 -13.84 12.47 2.93
CA GLU A 111 -13.83 13.25 1.68
C GLU A 111 -12.41 13.59 1.17
N GLU A 112 -11.37 13.08 1.83
CA GLU A 112 -9.97 13.40 1.52
C GLU A 112 -9.39 12.37 0.54
N ASP A 113 -8.81 12.84 -0.58
CA ASP A 113 -8.08 11.99 -1.53
C ASP A 113 -6.69 11.62 -0.98
N VAL A 114 -6.57 10.41 -0.45
CA VAL A 114 -5.33 9.92 0.18
C VAL A 114 -4.20 9.71 -0.82
N THR A 115 -4.50 9.56 -2.12
CA THR A 115 -3.48 9.44 -3.18
C THR A 115 -2.75 10.76 -3.40
N ARG A 116 -3.43 11.89 -3.13
CA ARG A 116 -2.88 13.25 -3.27
C ARG A 116 -2.34 13.82 -1.97
N THR A 117 -2.71 13.28 -0.83
CA THR A 117 -2.23 13.72 0.48
C THR A 117 -1.15 12.78 1.01
N ILE A 118 -1.52 11.84 1.88
CA ILE A 118 -0.62 10.97 2.64
C ILE A 118 0.20 10.02 1.76
N TYR A 119 -0.29 9.68 0.56
CA TYR A 119 0.40 8.78 -0.38
C TYR A 119 0.96 9.46 -1.62
N SER A 120 0.93 10.80 -1.67
CA SER A 120 1.38 11.58 -2.83
C SER A 120 2.79 11.25 -3.31
N GLY A 121 3.73 10.97 -2.39
CA GLY A 121 5.11 10.61 -2.75
C GLY A 121 5.23 9.28 -3.50
N SER A 122 4.37 8.30 -3.18
CA SER A 122 4.38 6.98 -3.81
C SER A 122 3.51 6.93 -5.07
N TYR A 123 2.37 7.66 -5.07
CA TYR A 123 1.43 7.66 -6.19
C TYR A 123 1.83 8.60 -7.33
N LYS A 124 2.55 9.70 -7.07
CA LYS A 124 3.11 10.55 -8.15
C LYS A 124 4.09 9.81 -9.06
N GLN A 125 4.66 8.69 -8.61
CA GLN A 125 5.58 7.86 -9.39
C GLN A 125 4.87 6.74 -10.17
N MET A 126 3.57 6.52 -9.93
CA MET A 126 2.77 5.49 -10.60
C MET A 126 1.92 6.05 -11.76
N ALA A 127 1.78 7.38 -11.85
CA ALA A 127 1.06 8.09 -12.91
C ALA A 127 1.93 8.42 -14.11
#